data_AF-A0A2T0WFL3-F1
#
_entry.id   AF-A0A2T0WFL3-F1
#
_cell.length_a   1.000
_cell.length_b   1.000
_cell.length_c   1.000
_cell.angle_alpha   90.00
_cell.angle_beta   90.00
_cell.angle_gamma   90.00
#
_symmetry.space_group_name_H-M   'P 1'
#
loop_
_entity.id
_entity.type
_entity.pdbx_description
1 polymer ?
#
loop_
_entity_poly.entity_id
_entity_poly.type
_entity_poly.pdbx_seq_one_letter_code
_entity_poly.pdbx_strand_id
1 'polypeptide(L)' 'MNILRSWREQKIMLKRIFPELVDQDFDYQEGTRESMLDRLSAKLVKTRPELEAILADLQLF' A
#
# COMPACT_ATOMS: atom_id res chain seq x y z
N MET A 1 -3.31 -12.59 14.61
CA MET A 1 -3.51 -11.36 13.81
C MET A 1 -4.71 -11.61 12.92
N ASN A 2 -5.87 -11.04 13.22
CA ASN A 2 -7.04 -11.19 12.37
C ASN A 2 -6.81 -10.34 11.13
N ILE A 3 -6.54 -10.99 9.99
CA ILE A 3 -6.50 -10.31 8.71
C ILE A 3 -7.97 -10.06 8.34
N LEU A 4 -8.45 -8.85 8.60
CA LEU A 4 -9.85 -8.49 8.33
C LEU A 4 -10.06 -8.17 6.85
N ARG A 5 -9.05 -7.59 6.18
CA ARG A 5 -9.08 -7.27 4.75
C ARG A 5 -7.95 -7.87 3.96
N SER A 6 -8.29 -8.31 2.76
CA SER A 6 -7.34 -8.78 1.76
C SER A 6 -6.48 -7.64 1.22
N TRP A 7 -5.30 -7.98 0.67
CA TRP A 7 -4.45 -7.02 -0.04
C TRP A 7 -5.20 -6.32 -1.20
N ARG A 8 -6.09 -7.04 -1.88
CA ARG A 8 -6.91 -6.45 -2.96
C ARG A 8 -7.79 -5.31 -2.45
N GLU A 9 -8.41 -5.48 -1.29
CA GLU A 9 -9.25 -4.44 -0.66
C GLU A 9 -8.41 -3.26 -0.19
N GLN A 10 -7.26 -3.52 0.43
CA GLN A 10 -6.33 -2.46 0.84
C GLN A 10 -5.90 -1.60 -0.35
N LYS A 11 -5.57 -2.21 -1.51
CA LYS A 11 -5.24 -1.48 -2.74
C LYS A 11 -6.38 -0.59 -3.23
N ILE A 12 -7.63 -1.08 -3.18
CA ILE A 12 -8.80 -0.29 -3.56
C ILE A 12 -8.95 0.93 -2.64
N MET A 13 -8.77 0.75 -1.34
CA MET A 13 -8.85 1.85 -0.37
C MET A 13 -7.69 2.84 -0.53
N LEU A 14 -6.47 2.36 -0.75
CA LEU A 14 -5.32 3.22 -1.06
C LEU A 14 -5.59 4.10 -2.28
N LYS A 15 -6.12 3.55 -3.38
CA LYS A 15 -6.48 4.33 -4.58
C LYS A 15 -7.62 5.33 -4.34
N ARG A 16 -8.46 5.11 -3.32
CA ARG A 16 -9.50 6.09 -2.93
C ARG A 16 -8.92 7.24 -2.11
N ILE A 17 -7.93 6.96 -1.27
CA ILE A 17 -7.25 7.97 -0.43
C ILE A 17 -6.24 8.77 -1.28
N PHE A 18 -5.55 8.09 -2.19
CA PHE A 18 -4.50 8.63 -3.06
C PHE A 18 -4.86 8.38 -4.53
N PRO A 19 -5.64 9.28 -5.17
CA PRO A 19 -6.10 9.12 -6.55
C PRO A 19 -4.97 9.07 -7.59
N GLU A 20 -3.77 9.52 -7.24
CA GLU A 20 -2.56 9.41 -8.06
C GLU A 20 -2.03 7.97 -8.21
N LEU A 21 -2.49 7.05 -7.34
CA LEU A 21 -2.13 5.64 -7.42
C LEU A 21 -2.94 4.91 -8.49
N VAL A 22 -2.22 4.16 -9.31
CA VAL A 22 -2.77 3.30 -10.37
C VAL A 22 -2.36 1.85 -10.11
N ASP A 23 -2.99 0.91 -10.80
CA ASP A 23 -2.74 -0.52 -10.56
C ASP A 23 -1.27 -0.91 -10.73
N GLN A 24 -0.56 -0.28 -11.68
CA GLN A 24 0.86 -0.51 -11.95
C GLN A 24 1.77 -0.16 -10.76
N ASP A 25 1.36 0.76 -9.88
CA ASP A 25 2.15 1.09 -8.70
C ASP A 25 2.22 -0.07 -7.70
N PHE A 26 1.29 -1.01 -7.79
CA PHE A 26 1.22 -2.19 -6.93
C PHE A 26 1.79 -3.46 -7.58
N ASP A 27 2.36 -3.34 -8.78
CA ASP A 27 2.96 -4.48 -9.47
C ASP A 27 4.35 -4.77 -8.90
N TYR A 28 4.54 -6.02 -8.48
CA TYR A 28 5.80 -6.55 -8.00
C TYR A 28 5.91 -8.03 -8.35
N GLN A 29 7.15 -8.47 -8.61
CA GLN A 29 7.49 -9.88 -8.69
C GLN A 29 7.69 -10.46 -7.28
N GLU A 30 7.57 -11.78 -7.16
CA GLU A 30 7.84 -12.45 -5.89
C GLU A 30 9.22 -12.06 -5.33
N GLY A 31 9.27 -11.74 -4.03
CA GLY A 31 10.48 -11.23 -3.38
C GLY A 31 10.76 -9.72 -3.55
N THR A 32 10.03 -9.00 -4.42
CA THR A 32 10.27 -7.56 -4.67
C THR A 32 9.23 -6.63 -4.04
N ARG A 33 8.45 -7.14 -3.08
CA ARG A 33 7.40 -6.36 -2.39
C ARG A 33 7.97 -5.13 -1.69
N GLU A 34 9.13 -5.25 -1.06
CA GLU A 34 9.77 -4.14 -0.33
C GLU A 34 10.08 -2.96 -1.27
N SER A 35 10.62 -3.25 -2.45
CA SER A 35 10.94 -2.24 -3.47
C SER A 35 9.69 -1.59 -4.08
N MET A 36 8.57 -2.32 -4.16
CA MET A 36 7.29 -1.73 -4.55
C MET A 36 6.79 -0.76 -3.48
N LEU A 37 6.87 -1.13 -2.22
CA LEU A 37 6.51 -0.25 -1.11
C LEU A 37 7.43 0.99 -1.05
N ASP A 38 8.71 0.88 -1.40
CA ASP A 38 9.61 2.05 -1.49
C ASP A 38 9.19 3.01 -2.61
N ARG A 39 8.78 2.47 -3.77
CA ARG A 39 8.22 3.27 -4.87
C ARG A 39 6.92 3.97 -4.47
N LEU A 40 6.04 3.29 -3.73
CA LEU A 40 4.82 3.87 -3.18
C LEU A 40 5.14 5.02 -2.21
N SER A 41 6.05 4.79 -1.25
CA SER A 41 6.51 5.82 -0.31
C SER A 41 7.04 7.06 -1.03
N ALA A 42 7.89 6.87 -2.05
CA ALA A 42 8.44 7.96 -2.84
C ALA A 42 7.34 8.72 -3.61
N LYS A 43 6.41 8.00 -4.26
CA LYS A 43 5.32 8.60 -5.04
C LYS A 43 4.35 9.42 -4.18
N LEU A 44 4.03 8.92 -2.98
CA LEU A 44 3.13 9.57 -2.04
C LEU A 44 3.81 10.66 -1.18
N VAL A 45 5.13 10.85 -1.34
CA VAL A 45 5.95 11.75 -0.51
C VAL A 45 5.76 11.40 0.98
N LYS A 46 5.86 10.11 1.29
CA LYS A 46 5.76 9.55 2.65
C LYS A 46 7.00 8.77 2.99
N THR A 47 7.37 8.81 4.26
CA THR A 47 8.37 7.90 4.82
C THR A 47 7.83 6.47 4.85
N ARG A 48 8.73 5.50 4.96
CA ARG A 48 8.36 4.09 5.07
C ARG A 48 7.45 3.80 6.28
N PRO A 49 7.73 4.32 7.50
CA PRO A 49 6.84 4.12 8.65
C PRO A 49 5.44 4.72 8.45
N GLU A 50 5.32 5.87 7.78
CA GLU A 50 4.01 6.47 7.49
C GLU A 50 3.19 5.60 6.53
N LEU A 51 3.82 5.07 5.48
CA LEU A 51 3.15 4.15 4.55
C LEU A 51 2.70 2.88 5.28
N GLU A 52 3.55 2.32 6.14
CA GLU A 52 3.22 1.12 6.92
C GLU A 52 2.08 1.37 7.92
N ALA A 53 2.04 2.54 8.56
CA ALA A 53 0.93 2.94 9.43
C ALA A 53 -0.39 3.02 8.65
N ILE A 54 -0.38 3.64 7.47
CA ILE A 54 -1.56 3.70 6.58
C ILE A 54 -2.03 2.29 6.23
N LEU A 55 -1.09 1.40 5.85
CA LEU A 55 -1.41 0.01 5.51
C LEU A 55 -1.97 -0.78 6.70
N ALA A 56 -1.42 -0.58 7.88
CA ALA A 56 -1.91 -1.19 9.11
C ALA A 56 -3.33 -0.73 9.44
N ASP A 57 -3.60 0.57 9.33
CA ASP A 57 -4.96 1.12 9.52
C ASP A 57 -5.94 0.50 8.51
N LEU A 58 -5.58 0.47 7.23
CA LEU A 58 -6.40 -0.14 6.18
C LEU A 58 -6.67 -1.63 6.41
N GLN A 59 -5.83 -2.34 7.16
CA GLN A 59 -6.03 -3.74 7.50
C GLN A 59 -7.01 -3.94 8.68
N LEU A 60 -7.15 -2.94 9.56
CA LEU A 60 -7.91 -3.04 10.82
C LEU A 60 -9.34 -2.52 10.74
N PHE A 61 -9.58 -1.47 9.95
CA PHE A 61 -10.94 -0.94 9.80
C PHE A 61 -11.86 -1.89 9.07
#